data_AF-A0A6G3XYU1-F1
#
_entry.id   AF-A0A6G3XYU1-F1
#
_cell.length_a   1.000
_cell.length_b   1.000
_cell.length_c   1.000
_cell.angle_alpha   90.00
_cell.angle_beta   90.00
_cell.angle_gamma   90.00
#
_symmetry.space_group_name_H-M   'P 1'
#
loop_
_entity.id
_entity.type
_entity.pdbx_description
1 polymer ?
#
loop_
_entity_poly.entity_id
_entity_poly.type
_entity_poly.pdbx_seq_one_letter_code
_entity_poly.pdbx_strand_id
1 'polypeptide(L)'
;MTPPVVHSLREQIREHIVEGIVSGRWKPGERIVERRIATELEVSQTPVREALRELETLRLIESAPNKGVRVRNLTAADLEESYPVRAGLEQIAA
;
A
#
# COMPACT_ATOMS: atom_id res chain seq x y z
N MET A 1 -18.61 15.01 19.15
CA MET A 1 -17.24 14.54 19.45
C MET A 1 -17.05 13.22 18.73
N THR A 2 -16.30 13.21 17.63
CA THR A 2 -15.96 11.98 16.90
C THR A 2 -15.03 11.15 17.79
N PRO A 3 -15.30 9.85 18.03
CA PRO A 3 -14.41 9.03 18.84
C PRO A 3 -13.01 8.96 18.20
N PRO A 4 -11.93 8.87 18.98
CA PRO A 4 -10.60 8.66 18.43
C PRO A 4 -10.60 7.32 17.69
N VAL A 5 -10.31 7.36 16.38
CA VAL A 5 -10.14 6.15 15.58
C VAL A 5 -8.87 5.48 16.07
N VAL A 6 -9.00 4.44 16.89
CA VAL A 6 -7.87 3.62 17.31
C VAL A 6 -7.55 2.70 16.14
N HIS A 7 -6.57 3.08 15.33
CA HIS A 7 -6.14 2.27 14.19
C HIS A 7 -5.59 0.93 14.67
N SER A 8 -6.08 -0.16 14.06
CA SER A 8 -5.54 -1.48 14.33
C SER A 8 -4.06 -1.55 13.93
N LEU A 9 -3.28 -2.45 14.53
CA LEU A 9 -1.86 -2.60 14.19
C LEU A 9 -1.64 -2.84 12.69
N ARG A 10 -2.54 -3.60 12.06
CA ARG A 10 -2.52 -3.85 10.61
C ARG A 10 -2.72 -2.57 9.81
N GLU A 11 -3.65 -1.72 10.23
CA GLU A 11 -3.94 -0.44 9.59
C GLU A 11 -2.76 0.51 9.69
N GLN A 12 -2.11 0.59 10.85
CA GLN A 12 -0.89 1.39 11.03
C GLN A 12 0.26 0.90 10.13
N ILE A 13 0.45 -0.42 10.00
CA ILE A 13 1.45 -0.98 9.09
C ILE A 13 1.11 -0.66 7.63
N ARG A 14 -0.17 -0.76 7.25
CA ARG A 14 -0.64 -0.43 5.90
C ARG A 14 -0.35 1.03 5.58
N GLU A 15 -0.72 1.95 6.45
CA GLU A 15 -0.48 3.39 6.30
C GLU A 15 1.01 3.69 6.16
N HIS A 16 1.84 3.11 7.03
CA HIS A 16 3.29 3.23 6.96
C HIS A 16 3.86 2.80 5.59
N ILE A 17 3.37 1.69 5.04
CA ILE A 17 3.82 1.22 3.72
C ILE A 17 3.34 2.16 2.61
N VAL A 18 2.08 2.59 2.65
CA VAL A 18 1.50 3.52 1.66
C VAL A 18 2.25 4.84 1.66
N GLU A 19 2.50 5.43 2.83
CA GLU A 19 3.28 6.67 2.96
C GLU A 19 4.69 6.50 2.40
N GLY A 20 5.34 5.36 2.62
CA GLY A 20 6.64 5.08 2.03
C GLY A 20 6.61 4.96 0.50
N ILE A 21 5.55 4.40 -0.08
CA ILE A 21 5.38 4.35 -1.55
C ILE A 21 5.15 5.76 -2.10
N VAL A 22 4.22 6.52 -1.50
CA VAL A 22 3.84 7.87 -1.94
C VAL A 22 4.99 8.87 -1.80
N SER A 23 5.76 8.79 -0.72
CA SER A 23 6.95 9.63 -0.49
C SER A 23 8.15 9.23 -1.35
N GLY A 24 8.09 8.09 -2.04
CA GLY A 24 9.20 7.56 -2.84
C GLY A 24 10.30 6.88 -2.02
N ARG A 25 10.06 6.56 -0.74
CA ARG A 25 10.93 5.69 0.08
C ARG A 25 11.13 4.34 -0.62
N TRP A 26 10.06 3.80 -1.21
CA TRP A 26 10.14 2.67 -2.14
C TRP A 26 9.78 3.14 -3.54
N LYS A 27 10.69 2.95 -4.49
CA LYS A 27 10.47 3.33 -5.89
C LYS A 27 9.65 2.26 -6.62
N PRO A 28 8.98 2.60 -7.74
CA PRO A 28 8.38 1.62 -8.62
C PRO A 28 9.36 0.49 -8.97
N GLY A 29 8.91 -0.76 -8.81
CA GLY A 29 9.72 -1.96 -9.02
C GLY A 29 10.64 -2.35 -7.85
N GLU A 30 10.78 -1.49 -6.83
CA GLU A 30 11.61 -1.76 -5.67
C GLU A 30 10.98 -2.83 -4.76
N ARG A 31 11.83 -3.72 -4.26
CA ARG A 31 11.41 -4.81 -3.38
C ARG A 31 11.08 -4.30 -1.99
N ILE A 32 9.93 -4.71 -1.47
CA ILE A 32 9.54 -4.52 -0.07
C ILE A 32 9.93 -5.77 0.73
N VAL A 33 10.70 -5.58 1.80
CA VAL A 33 11.20 -6.67 2.65
C VAL A 33 10.43 -6.71 3.95
N GLU A 34 9.56 -7.71 4.10
CA GLU A 34 8.73 -7.94 5.30
C GLU A 34 9.51 -7.82 6.61
N ARG A 35 10.65 -8.50 6.70
CA ARG A 35 11.49 -8.50 7.90
C ARG A 35 11.97 -7.10 8.27
N ARG A 36 12.27 -6.25 7.27
CA ARG A 36 12.75 -4.88 7.51
C ARG A 36 11.65 -4.04 8.15
N ILE A 37 10.43 -4.12 7.62
CA ILE A 37 9.26 -3.42 8.19
C ILE A 37 8.95 -3.94 9.59
N ALA A 38 8.97 -5.27 9.78
CA ALA A 38 8.72 -5.88 11.08
C ALA A 38 9.72 -5.38 12.14
N THR A 39 11.00 -5.26 11.78
CA THR A 39 12.03 -4.69 12.65
C THR A 39 11.84 -3.20 12.88
N GLU A 40 11.54 -2.41 11.85
CA GLU A 40 11.35 -0.95 11.95
C GLU A 40 10.17 -0.58 12.86
N LEU A 41 9.11 -1.38 12.83
CA LEU A 41 7.89 -1.14 13.61
C LEU A 41 7.83 -1.96 14.90
N GLU A 42 8.88 -2.72 15.24
CA GLU A 42 8.95 -3.58 16.42
C GLU A 42 7.78 -4.59 16.55
N VAL A 43 7.38 -5.18 15.42
CA VAL A 43 6.29 -6.15 15.33
C VAL A 43 6.75 -7.51 14.80
N SER A 44 5.89 -8.53 14.89
CA SER A 44 6.12 -9.80 14.19
C SER A 44 5.86 -9.66 12.68
N GLN A 45 6.36 -10.61 11.88
CA GLN A 45 6.14 -10.62 10.42
C GLN A 45 4.70 -10.96 10.01
N THR A 46 3.91 -11.57 10.88
CA THR A 46 2.53 -11.97 10.56
C THR A 46 1.63 -10.77 10.20
N PRO A 47 1.49 -9.72 11.03
CA PRO A 47 0.68 -8.56 10.66
C PRO A 47 1.25 -7.78 9.46
N VAL A 48 2.58 -7.83 9.24
CA VAL A 48 3.21 -7.24 8.05
C VAL A 48 2.80 -7.96 6.77
N ARG A 49 2.86 -9.30 6.76
CA ARG A 49 2.39 -10.11 5.63
C ARG A 49 0.93 -9.87 5.32
N GLU A 50 0.11 -9.73 6.35
CA GLU A 50 -1.31 -9.45 6.19
C GLU A 50 -1.58 -8.07 5.57
N ALA A 51 -0.89 -7.03 6.03
CA ALA A 51 -0.98 -5.70 5.42
C ALA A 51 -0.49 -5.71 3.95
N LEU A 52 0.60 -6.43 3.64
CA LEU A 52 1.09 -6.56 2.26
C LEU A 52 0.08 -7.27 1.35
N ARG A 53 -0.60 -8.32 1.83
CA ARG A 53 -1.66 -9.00 1.05
C ARG A 53 -2.83 -8.07 0.73
N GLU A 54 -3.21 -7.22 1.67
CA GLU A 54 -4.23 -6.18 1.44
C GLU A 54 -3.76 -5.19 0.36
N LEU A 55 -2.54 -4.68 0.47
CA LEU A 55 -1.97 -3.75 -0.50
C LEU A 55 -1.76 -4.37 -1.90
N GLU A 56 -1.48 -5.66 -1.97
CA GLU A 56 -1.43 -6.41 -3.23
C GLU A 56 -2.80 -6.49 -3.89
N THR A 57 -3.86 -6.69 -3.09
CA THR A 57 -5.26 -6.69 -3.57
C THR A 57 -5.65 -5.32 -4.12
N LEU A 58 -5.13 -4.25 -3.51
CA LEU A 58 -5.27 -2.86 -3.96
C LEU A 58 -4.34 -2.50 -5.14
N ARG A 59 -3.56 -3.45 -5.65
CA ARG A 59 -2.65 -3.28 -6.81
C ARG A 59 -1.56 -2.20 -6.60
N LEU A 60 -1.23 -1.86 -5.35
CA LEU A 60 -0.12 -0.96 -5.03
C LEU A 60 1.23 -1.67 -5.11
N ILE A 61 1.20 -2.98 -4.84
CA ILE A 61 2.36 -3.86 -4.85
C ILE A 61 2.00 -5.16 -5.56
N GLU A 62 3.01 -5.94 -5.94
CA GLU A 62 2.83 -7.23 -6.60
C GLU A 62 3.85 -8.25 -6.10
N SER A 63 3.43 -9.51 -5.97
CA SER A 63 4.31 -10.64 -5.73
C SER A 63 5.07 -11.04 -6.99
N ALA A 64 6.38 -11.21 -6.85
CA ALA A 64 7.24 -11.79 -7.86
C ALA A 64 7.66 -13.21 -7.43
N PRO A 65 7.50 -14.23 -8.29
CA PRO A 65 7.91 -15.61 -7.98
C PRO A 65 9.35 -15.66 -7.45
N ASN A 66 9.54 -16.29 -6.28
CA ASN A 66 10.83 -16.44 -5.58
C ASN A 66 11.55 -15.12 -5.22
N LYS A 67 10.92 -13.96 -5.42
CA LYS A 67 11.52 -12.64 -5.20
C LYS A 67 10.79 -11.82 -4.14
N GLY A 68 9.66 -12.30 -3.63
CA GLY A 68 8.85 -11.61 -2.62
C GLY A 68 8.01 -10.51 -3.25
N VAL A 69 7.72 -9.46 -2.48
CA VAL A 69 6.80 -8.39 -2.89
C VAL A 69 7.57 -7.16 -3.36
N ARG A 70 7.07 -6.44 -4.35
CA ARG A 70 7.65 -5.19 -4.87
C ARG A 70 6.58 -4.15 -5.18
N VAL A 71 6.96 -2.87 -5.18
CA VAL A 71 6.08 -1.78 -5.61
C VAL A 71 5.73 -1.98 -7.08
N ARG A 72 4.44 -1.87 -7.40
CA ARG A 72 3.98 -2.01 -8.79
C ARG A 72 4.49 -0.82 -9.61
N ASN A 73 4.91 -1.09 -10.85
CA ASN A 73 5.15 -0.02 -11.82
C ASN A 73 3.79 0.49 -12.32
N LEU A 74 3.40 1.70 -11.91
CA LEU A 74 2.25 2.38 -12.50
C LEU A 74 2.62 2.81 -13.92
N THR A 75 1.92 2.27 -14.90
CA THR A 75 2.05 2.68 -16.29
C THR A 75 1.17 3.89 -16.57
N ALA A 76 1.46 4.63 -17.65
CA ALA A 76 0.59 5.73 -18.09
C ALA A 76 -0.87 5.26 -18.32
N ALA A 77 -1.04 4.03 -18.83
CA ALA A 77 -2.34 3.42 -19.02
C ALA A 77 -3.10 3.18 -17.70
N ASP A 78 -2.40 2.80 -16.61
CA ASP A 78 -3.01 2.64 -15.29
C ASP A 78 -3.57 3.98 -14.74
N LEU A 79 -2.94 5.10 -15.10
CA LEU A 79 -3.40 6.44 -14.71
C LEU A 79 -4.63 6.87 -15.51
N GLU A 80 -4.62 6.61 -16.82
CA GLU A 80 -5.73 6.91 -17.73
C GLU A 80 -7.00 6.10 -17.40
N GLU A 81 -6.88 4.86 -16.93
CA GLU A 81 -8.02 4.02 -16.54
C GLU A 81 -8.66 4.48 -15.20
N SER A 82 -7.89 5.15 -14.33
CA SER A 82 -8.38 5.71 -13.05
C SER A 82 -9.13 7.05 -13.19
N TYR A 83 -8.82 7.81 -14.24
CA TYR A 83 -9.32 9.18 -14.44
C TYR A 83 -10.85 9.26 -14.59
N PRO A 84 -11.49 8.41 -15.42
CA PRO A 84 -12.95 8.44 -15.61
C PRO A 84 -13.72 8.10 -14.33
N VAL A 85 -13.19 7.16 -13.53
CA VAL A 85 -13.82 6.71 -12.27
C VAL A 85 -13.76 7.82 -11.22
N ARG A 86 -12.61 8.49 -11.07
CA ARG A 86 -12.46 9.62 -10.14
C ARG A 86 -13.35 10.81 -10.52
N ALA A 87 -13.37 11.19 -11.80
CA ALA A 87 -14.20 12.29 -12.27
C ALA A 87 -15.70 12.02 -12.02
N GLY A 88 -16.16 10.78 -12.26
CA GLY A 88 -17.54 10.37 -11.96
C GLY A 88 -17.88 10.43 -10.47
N LEU A 89 -16.96 10.01 -9.59
CA LEU A 89 -17.17 10.06 -8.14
C LEU A 89 -17.14 11.48 -7.57
N GLU A 90 -16.22 12.33 -8.04
CA GLU A 90 -16.13 13.74 -7.63
C GLU A 90 -17.38 14.52 -8.07
N GLN A 91 -17.99 14.17 -9.21
CA GLN A 91 -19.22 14.78 -9.70
C GLN A 91 -20.49 14.34 -8.94
N ILE A 92 -20.48 13.16 -8.31
CA ILE A 92 -21.60 12.68 -7.46
C ILE A 92 -21.47 13.20 -6.02
N ALA A 93 -20.24 13.47 -5.58
CA ALA A 93 -19.96 14.02 -4.25
C ALA A 93 -20.10 15.56 -4.17
N ALA A 94 -20.19 16.26 -5.31
CA ALA A 94 -20.42 17.69 -5.44
C ALA A 94 -21.92 18.03 -5.47
#